data_AF-A0A5J4WM19-F1
#
_entry.id   AF-A0A5J4WM19-F1
#
_cell.length_a   1.000
_cell.length_b   1.000
_cell.length_c   1.000
_cell.angle_alpha   90.00
_cell.angle_beta   90.00
_cell.angle_gamma   90.00
#
_symmetry.space_group_name_H-M   'P 1'
#
loop_
_entity.id
_entity.type
_entity.pdbx_description
1 polymer ?
#
loop_
_entity_poly.entity_id
_entity_poly.type
_entity_poly.pdbx_seq_one_letter_code
_entity_poly.pdbx_strand_id
1 'polypeptide(L)'
;MLIGIIPNNTHAYQQRRKIIRTNIQGVSTVAFDPIISSGIVRFEGFLEKHPNQFIIGIADSSAVFGSNEFPDEGGKVKFIILEIGLEEIVELKKINLLQWKLT
;
A
#
# COMPACT_ATOMS: atom_id res chain seq x y z
N MET A 1 -12.17 10.32 7.60
CA MET A 1 -10.69 10.16 7.59
C MET A 1 -10.43 8.68 7.38
N LEU A 2 -9.62 8.30 6.40
CA LEU A 2 -9.32 6.89 6.15
C LEU A 2 -8.50 6.34 7.32
N ILE A 3 -8.98 5.27 7.96
CA ILE A 3 -8.31 4.65 9.11
C ILE A 3 -7.51 3.47 8.59
N GLY A 4 -6.21 3.49 8.87
CA GLY A 4 -5.29 2.41 8.54
C GLY A 4 -5.49 1.22 9.48
N ILE A 5 -5.58 0.05 8.89
CA ILE A 5 -5.52 -1.23 9.57
C ILE A 5 -4.04 -1.57 9.69
N ILE A 6 -3.53 -1.50 10.93
CA ILE A 6 -2.11 -1.68 11.24
C ILE A 6 -2.00 -2.90 12.17
N PRO A 7 -1.33 -3.99 11.76
CA PRO A 7 -1.23 -5.20 12.56
C PRO A 7 -0.48 -5.01 13.89
N ASN A 8 0.49 -4.09 13.93
CA ASN A 8 1.27 -3.78 15.13
C ASN A 8 1.60 -2.28 15.19
N ASN A 9 1.02 -1.59 16.17
CA ASN A 9 1.17 -0.15 16.34
C ASN A 9 2.59 0.27 16.81
N THR A 10 3.43 -0.67 17.25
CA THR A 10 4.83 -0.42 17.60
C THR A 10 5.74 -0.46 16.37
N HIS A 11 5.30 -1.02 15.25
CA HIS A 11 6.05 -1.06 13.97
C HIS A 11 5.67 0.10 13.03
N ALA A 12 4.40 0.49 13.05
CA ALA A 12 3.92 1.68 12.37
C ALA A 12 2.70 2.25 13.11
N TYR A 13 2.44 3.54 12.98
CA TYR A 13 1.19 4.13 13.46
C TYR A 13 0.71 5.23 12.52
N GLN A 14 -0.58 5.54 12.58
CA GLN A 14 -1.17 6.62 11.80
C GLN A 14 -1.40 7.85 12.67
N GLN A 15 -0.85 8.99 12.24
CA GLN A 15 -1.14 10.29 12.81
C GLN A 15 -1.85 11.16 11.76
N ARG A 16 -3.16 11.35 11.91
CA ARG A 16 -4.01 12.04 10.92
C ARG A 16 -3.93 11.37 9.55
N ARG A 17 -3.27 12.01 8.58
CA ARG A 17 -3.08 11.51 7.19
C ARG A 17 -1.66 11.01 6.93
N LYS A 18 -0.81 10.98 7.96
CA LYS A 18 0.57 10.52 7.88
C LYS A 18 0.66 9.13 8.48
N ILE A 19 1.29 8.22 7.74
CA ILE A 19 1.70 6.92 8.25
C ILE A 19 3.14 7.07 8.69
N ILE A 20 3.45 6.71 9.93
CA ILE A 20 4.78 6.81 10.49
C ILE A 20 5.25 5.40 10.80
N ARG A 21 6.31 4.99 10.09
CA ARG A 21 7.04 3.76 10.38
C ARG A 21 7.98 4.01 11.57
N THR A 22 7.96 3.11 12.55
CA THR A 22 8.78 3.17 13.76
C THR A 22 9.78 2.03 13.85
N ASN A 23 9.56 0.89 13.18
CA ASN A 23 10.54 -0.18 13.12
C ASN A 23 11.70 0.17 12.18
N ILE A 24 12.93 0.10 12.71
CA ILE A 24 14.17 0.38 11.96
C ILE A 24 14.49 -0.77 10.98
N GLN A 25 14.12 -2.00 11.33
CA GLN A 25 14.31 -3.20 10.52
C GLN A 25 12.97 -3.89 10.28
N GLY A 26 12.86 -4.64 9.18
CA GLY A 26 11.68 -5.45 8.87
C GLY A 26 10.67 -4.77 7.95
N VAL A 27 9.51 -5.40 7.79
CA VAL A 27 8.41 -4.92 6.95
C VAL A 27 7.33 -4.27 7.81
N SER A 28 6.72 -3.21 7.28
CA SER A 28 5.55 -2.57 7.88
C SER A 28 4.48 -2.44 6.82
N THR A 29 3.36 -3.11 7.04
CA THR A 29 2.21 -3.12 6.13
C THR A 29 1.07 -2.35 6.76
N VAL A 30 0.46 -1.47 5.98
CA VAL A 30 -0.75 -0.74 6.36
C VAL A 30 -1.79 -1.01 5.28
N ALA A 31 -2.93 -1.55 5.69
CA ALA A 31 -4.07 -1.71 4.81
C ALA A 31 -5.09 -0.60 5.07
N PHE A 32 -5.93 -0.34 4.08
CA PHE A 32 -7.04 0.56 4.22
C PHE A 32 -8.29 -0.14 3.71
N ASP A 33 -9.37 -0.07 4.47
CA ASP A 33 -10.67 -0.55 4.05
C ASP A 33 -11.53 0.62 3.58
N PRO A 34 -11.50 0.89 2.27
CA PRO A 34 -12.72 0.98 1.52
C PRO A 34 -12.72 -0.16 0.52
N ILE A 35 -13.57 -1.17 0.73
CA ILE A 35 -13.85 -2.20 -0.27
C ILE A 35 -14.17 -1.51 -1.61
N ILE A 36 -13.27 -1.63 -2.58
CA ILE A 36 -13.47 -1.10 -3.93
C ILE A 36 -14.39 -2.07 -4.67
N SER A 37 -15.69 -1.93 -4.49
CA SER A 37 -16.68 -2.81 -5.12
C SER A 37 -17.00 -2.42 -6.57
N SER A 38 -16.81 -1.14 -6.93
CA SER A 38 -17.03 -0.62 -8.29
C SER A 38 -16.41 0.78 -8.47
N GLY A 39 -16.10 1.17 -9.70
CA GLY A 39 -15.62 2.51 -10.04
C GLY A 39 -14.09 2.65 -10.09
N ILE A 40 -13.60 3.90 -10.12
CA ILE A 40 -12.17 4.22 -10.15
C ILE A 40 -11.81 4.88 -8.83
N VAL A 41 -10.82 4.33 -8.14
CA VAL A 41 -10.27 4.91 -6.91
C VAL A 41 -8.87 5.44 -7.20
N ARG A 42 -8.60 6.66 -6.72
CA ARG A 42 -7.31 7.33 -6.84
C ARG A 42 -6.71 7.49 -5.45
N PHE A 43 -5.50 6.95 -5.27
CA PHE A 43 -4.69 7.17 -4.09
C PHE A 43 -3.54 8.11 -4.45
N GLU A 44 -3.33 9.12 -3.63
CA GLU A 44 -2.25 10.09 -3.79
C GLU A 44 -1.50 10.22 -2.46
N GLY A 45 -0.20 10.43 -2.55
CA GLY A 45 0.68 10.61 -1.40
C GLY A 45 2.09 10.93 -1.83
N PHE A 46 2.95 11.23 -0.86
CA PHE A 46 4.38 11.43 -1.06
C PHE A 46 5.16 10.74 0.06
N LEU A 47 6.39 10.33 -0.24
CA LEU A 47 7.31 9.76 0.74
C LEU A 47 8.19 10.90 1.27
N GLU A 48 8.03 11.27 2.55
CA GLU A 48 8.79 12.38 3.15
C GLU A 48 10.27 12.04 3.34
N LYS A 49 10.60 10.76 3.51
CA LYS A 49 11.96 10.21 3.55
C LYS A 49 11.98 9.05 2.57
N HIS A 50 12.90 9.04 1.63
CA HIS A 50 13.01 7.99 0.62
C HIS A 50 13.42 6.67 1.28
N PRO A 51 12.51 5.67 1.42
CA PRO A 51 12.93 4.34 1.81
C PRO A 51 13.59 3.67 0.60
N ASN A 52 14.54 2.75 0.85
CA ASN A 52 15.15 1.98 -0.24
C ASN A 52 14.12 1.15 -1.02
N GLN A 53 13.02 0.76 -0.38
CA GLN A 53 11.95 -0.05 -0.95
C GLN A 53 10.59 0.39 -0.40
N PHE A 54 9.61 0.58 -1.29
CA PHE A 54 8.22 0.85 -0.95
C PHE A 54 7.30 0.13 -1.95
N ILE A 55 6.22 -0.45 -1.45
CA ILE A 55 5.25 -1.20 -2.26
C ILE A 55 3.86 -0.63 -2.00
N ILE A 56 3.10 -0.47 -3.08
CA ILE A 56 1.67 -0.13 -3.02
C ILE A 56 0.89 -1.13 -3.87
N GLY A 57 -0.32 -1.50 -3.45
CA GLY A 57 -1.10 -2.51 -4.14
C GLY A 57 -2.56 -2.54 -3.70
N ILE A 58 -3.30 -3.46 -4.32
CA ILE A 58 -4.69 -3.76 -3.98
C ILE A 58 -4.75 -5.22 -3.58
N ALA A 59 -5.34 -5.48 -2.40
CA ALA A 59 -5.54 -6.81 -1.88
C ALA A 59 -7.02 -7.20 -1.94
N ASP A 60 -7.26 -8.51 -1.99
CA ASP A 60 -8.59 -9.05 -1.74
C ASP A 60 -9.09 -8.64 -0.35
N SER A 61 -10.40 -8.43 -0.18
CA SER A 61 -10.98 -8.02 1.11
C SER A 61 -10.80 -9.08 2.20
N SER A 62 -10.53 -10.33 1.83
CA SER A 62 -10.21 -11.42 2.77
C SER A 62 -8.73 -11.47 3.18
N ALA A 63 -7.86 -10.63 2.62
CA ALA A 63 -6.45 -10.61 2.98
C ALA A 63 -6.24 -10.20 4.44
N VAL A 64 -5.36 -10.92 5.13
CA VAL A 64 -4.99 -10.65 6.52
C VAL A 64 -3.49 -10.40 6.55
N PHE A 65 -3.10 -9.19 6.95
CA PHE A 65 -1.69 -8.82 7.01
C PHE A 65 -1.12 -9.06 8.40
N GLY A 66 -0.03 -9.81 8.49
CA GLY A 66 0.73 -9.94 9.73
C GLY A 66 1.70 -8.78 9.96
N SER A 67 2.25 -8.76 11.16
CA SER A 67 3.29 -7.81 11.52
C SER A 67 4.65 -8.33 11.07
N ASN A 68 5.48 -7.47 10.44
CA ASN A 68 6.80 -7.85 9.95
C ASN A 68 6.79 -8.91 8.83
N GLU A 69 5.70 -8.96 8.07
CA GLU A 69 5.53 -9.85 6.91
C GLU A 69 5.41 -9.03 5.64
N PHE A 70 5.87 -9.58 4.52
CA PHE A 70 5.62 -8.98 3.23
C PHE A 70 4.12 -9.04 2.90
N PRO A 71 3.60 -8.06 2.15
CA PRO A 71 2.18 -8.02 1.81
C PRO A 71 1.67 -9.25 1.04
N ASP A 72 2.53 -9.99 0.32
CA ASP A 72 2.19 -11.20 -0.42
C ASP A 72 2.07 -12.45 0.47
N GLU A 73 2.60 -12.40 1.70
CA GLU A 73 2.43 -13.46 2.70
C GLU A 73 0.99 -13.51 3.25
N GLY A 74 0.30 -12.36 3.26
CA GLY A 74 -1.06 -12.20 3.82
C GLY A 74 -2.22 -12.66 2.92
N GLY A 75 -1.92 -13.22 1.74
CA GLY A 75 -2.92 -13.84 0.86
C GLY A 75 -2.87 -13.38 -0.61
N LYS A 76 -4.03 -13.40 -1.28
CA LYS A 76 -4.13 -13.07 -2.72
C LYS A 76 -4.05 -11.56 -2.92
N VAL A 77 -2.85 -11.07 -3.17
CA VAL A 77 -2.60 -9.64 -3.39
C VAL A 77 -1.99 -9.40 -4.76
N LYS A 78 -2.43 -8.31 -5.42
CA LYS A 78 -1.81 -7.80 -6.64
C LYS A 78 -1.09 -6.49 -6.33
N PHE A 79 0.21 -6.48 -6.56
CA PHE A 79 1.06 -5.31 -6.31
C PHE A 79 1.45 -4.63 -7.60
N ILE A 80 1.67 -3.32 -7.50
CA ILE A 80 2.55 -2.61 -8.40
C ILE A 80 3.79 -2.30 -7.58
N ILE A 81 4.88 -3.02 -7.86
CA ILE A 81 6.18 -2.72 -7.26
C ILE A 81 6.68 -1.45 -7.95
N LEU A 82 6.81 -0.37 -7.19
CA LEU A 82 7.50 0.83 -7.65
C LEU A 82 8.93 0.75 -7.14
N GLU A 83 9.83 0.23 -7.97
CA GLU A 83 11.27 0.35 -7.72
C GLU A 83 11.68 1.77 -8.16
N ILE A 84 11.67 2.70 -7.22
CA ILE A 84 12.02 4.09 -7.50
C ILE A 84 13.54 4.18 -7.51
N GLY A 85 14.15 4.10 -8.70
CA GLY A 85 15.54 4.50 -8.91
C GLY A 85 15.74 5.97 -8.54
N LEU A 86 16.95 6.33 -8.10
CA LEU A 86 17.28 7.57 -7.37
C LEU A 86 16.84 8.91 -8.01
N GLU A 87 16.36 8.97 -9.26
CA GLU A 87 15.89 10.24 -9.88
C GLU A 87 14.76 10.06 -10.92
N GLU A 88 13.64 9.42 -10.59
CA GLU A 88 12.46 9.51 -11.46
C GLU A 88 11.17 9.82 -10.69
N ILE A 89 10.59 10.99 -10.99
CA ILE A 89 9.21 11.33 -10.67
C ILE A 89 8.33 10.40 -11.51
N VAL A 90 7.82 9.33 -10.90
CA VAL A 90 6.80 8.48 -11.53
C VAL A 90 5.48 9.25 -11.54
N GLU A 91 5.28 10.07 -12.57
CA GLU A 91 3.96 10.58 -12.88
C GLU A 91 3.11 9.40 -13.38
N LEU A 92 2.21 8.89 -12.54
CA LEU A 92 1.22 7.85 -12.87
C LEU A 92 0.19 8.40 -13.87
N LYS A 93 0.63 8.83 -15.06
CA LYS A 93 -0.21 9.51 -16.05
C LYS A 93 -0.86 8.57 -17.06
N LYS A 94 -0.56 7.27 -17.06
CA LYS A 94 -1.24 6.30 -17.94
C LYS A 94 -0.97 4.87 -17.49
N ILE A 95 -1.71 4.40 -16.50
CA ILE A 95 -2.01 2.97 -16.43
C ILE A 95 -3.36 2.81 -17.12
N ASN A 96 -3.32 2.40 -18.39
CA ASN A 96 -4.49 1.81 -19.04
C ASN A 96 -4.77 0.49 -18.30
N LEU A 97 -5.54 0.54 -17.22
CA LEU A 97 -6.18 -0.64 -16.67
C LEU A 97 -7.23 -1.08 -17.69
N LEU A 98 -6.82 -1.99 -18.57
CA LEU A 98 -7.72 -2.80 -19.39
C LEU A 98 -8.85 -3.28 -18.49
N GLN A 99 -10.08 -2.88 -18.83
CA GLN A 99 -11.29 -3.35 -18.19
C GLN A 99 -11.30 -4.88 -18.20
N TRP A 100 -11.21 -5.50 -17.03
CA TRP A 100 -11.57 -6.91 -16.90
C TRP A 100 -13.02 -6.98 -16.48
N LYS A 101 -13.87 -7.26 -17.47
CA LYS A 101 -15.25 -7.69 -17.30
C LYS A 101 -15.19 -9.10 -16.71
N LEU A 102 -15.66 -9.28 -15.48
CA LEU A 102 -15.92 -10.61 -14.94
C LEU A 102 -17.16 -11.15 -15.66
N THR A 103 -16.98 -12.19 -16.47
CA THR A 103 -18.02 -13.18 -16.81
C THR A 103 -17.80 -14.41 -15.98
#